data_AF-A0A0N5BRP7-F1
#
_entry.id   AF-A0A0N5BRP7-F1
#
_cell.length_a   1.000
_cell.length_b   1.000
_cell.length_c   1.000
_cell.angle_alpha   90.00
_cell.angle_beta   90.00
_cell.angle_gamma   90.00
#
_symmetry.space_group_name_H-M   'P 1'
#
loop_
_entity.id
_entity.type
_entity.pdbx_description
1 polymer ?
#
loop_
_entity_poly.entity_id
_entity_poly.type
_entity_poly.pdbx_seq_one_letter_code
_entity_poly.pdbx_strand_id
1 'polypeptide(L)'
;MNFIIYNFIILLSLFIPIIRPCGNFNCPKFTNHARITFKIYPSLALTYSTDPIRRRKHQWFSFQQLEERLNKIPREVINDFRVQHRATPDQAREKVVIVNRLRDILNVTVIYNECMSDCDFKQSIAPAGTHFINREGRLRKRLVDTVCLNGEIIQEQSRPLVVELVYDISVAITGGRTFCQVHWNGVANAIQRKMEKGSRGTFIGKPVITKV
;
A
#
# COMPACT_ATOMS: atom_id res chain seq x y z
N MET A 1 49.93 32.34 -17.89
CA MET A 1 49.01 31.19 -18.07
C MET A 1 47.65 31.62 -17.55
N ASN A 2 46.64 31.57 -18.42
CA ASN A 2 45.60 32.60 -18.52
C ASN A 2 44.52 32.60 -17.42
N PHE A 3 44.40 33.72 -16.71
CA PHE A 3 43.26 34.05 -15.83
C PHE A 3 41.90 34.03 -16.58
N ILE A 4 41.96 34.23 -17.90
CA ILE A 4 40.83 34.11 -18.84
C ILE A 4 40.34 32.66 -18.95
N ILE A 5 41.24 31.67 -18.97
CA ILE A 5 40.86 30.25 -19.07
C ILE A 5 40.20 29.79 -17.77
N TYR A 6 40.67 30.27 -16.62
CA TYR A 6 40.10 29.93 -15.31
C TYR A 6 38.68 30.50 -15.12
N ASN A 7 38.45 31.76 -15.55
CA ASN A 7 37.11 32.34 -15.55
C ASN A 7 36.18 31.67 -16.56
N PHE A 8 36.69 31.21 -17.71
CA PHE A 8 35.89 30.49 -18.70
C PHE A 8 35.40 29.13 -18.19
N ILE A 9 36.23 28.41 -17.43
CA ILE A 9 35.85 27.13 -16.78
C ILE A 9 34.81 27.34 -15.68
N ILE A 10 34.93 28.43 -14.89
CA ILE A 10 33.93 28.77 -13.86
C ILE A 10 32.60 29.20 -14.52
N LEU A 11 32.64 29.97 -15.60
CA LEU A 11 31.44 30.33 -16.36
C LEU A 11 30.78 29.08 -16.97
N LEU A 12 31.55 28.14 -17.53
CA LEU A 12 31.04 26.85 -18.03
C LEU A 12 30.43 25.97 -16.94
N SER A 13 30.94 26.03 -15.70
CA SER A 13 30.33 25.34 -14.55
C SER A 13 29.02 25.97 -14.08
N LEU A 14 28.85 27.28 -14.29
CA LEU A 14 27.60 28.02 -14.06
C LEU A 14 26.58 27.80 -15.20
N PHE A 15 27.06 27.39 -16.38
CA PHE A 15 26.26 26.94 -17.51
C PHE A 15 26.08 25.41 -17.57
N ILE A 16 26.41 24.65 -16.51
CA ILE A 16 25.81 23.31 -16.36
C ILE A 16 24.32 23.61 -16.20
N PRO A 17 23.51 23.34 -17.23
CA PRO A 17 22.13 23.68 -17.12
C PRO A 17 21.62 22.76 -16.01
N ILE A 18 21.00 23.36 -15.00
CA ILE A 18 20.15 22.67 -14.03
C ILE A 18 18.97 22.12 -14.85
N ILE A 19 19.23 21.16 -15.75
CA ILE A 19 18.24 20.35 -16.43
C ILE A 19 17.94 19.22 -15.46
N ARG A 20 17.25 19.57 -14.39
CA ARG A 20 16.26 18.66 -13.81
C ARG A 20 14.94 19.39 -13.61
N PRO A 21 14.28 19.88 -14.68
CA PRO A 21 12.85 19.78 -14.67
C PRO A 21 12.51 18.31 -14.88
N CYS A 22 11.77 17.71 -13.96
CA CYS A 22 10.86 16.64 -14.34
C CYS A 22 10.07 17.14 -15.56
N GLY A 23 10.23 16.52 -16.74
CA GLY A 23 9.51 17.00 -17.90
C GLY A 23 10.15 16.70 -19.24
N ASN A 24 10.41 15.44 -19.55
CA ASN A 24 10.23 15.01 -20.92
C ASN A 24 9.60 13.62 -20.88
N PHE A 25 8.48 13.46 -21.58
CA PHE A 25 7.92 12.15 -21.94
C PHE A 25 8.85 11.40 -22.92
N ASN A 26 10.17 11.62 -22.86
CA ASN A 26 11.21 10.93 -23.61
C ASN A 26 11.56 9.57 -22.99
N CYS A 27 10.60 8.95 -22.32
CA CYS A 27 10.69 7.58 -21.85
C CYS A 27 9.87 6.69 -22.80
N PRO A 28 10.33 5.46 -23.09
CA PRO A 28 9.58 4.55 -23.95
C PRO A 28 8.14 4.39 -23.49
N LYS A 29 7.20 4.51 -24.43
CA LYS A 29 5.77 4.35 -24.18
C LYS A 29 5.50 2.98 -23.55
N PHE A 30 4.71 2.94 -22.48
CA PHE A 30 4.37 1.70 -21.79
C PHE A 30 2.89 1.33 -22.00
N THR A 31 1.97 2.02 -21.31
CA THR A 31 0.52 1.88 -21.46
C THR A 31 -0.19 3.03 -20.74
N ASN A 32 -1.41 3.35 -21.17
CA ASN A 32 -2.32 4.25 -20.47
C ASN A 32 -3.26 3.51 -19.50
N HIS A 33 -3.18 2.18 -19.44
CA HIS A 33 -3.93 1.34 -18.53
C HIS A 33 -3.01 0.28 -17.93
N ALA A 34 -2.73 0.37 -16.63
CA ALA A 34 -1.79 -0.51 -15.94
C ALA A 34 -2.40 -1.11 -14.67
N ARG A 35 -2.01 -2.35 -14.39
CA ARG A 35 -2.26 -3.03 -13.12
C ARG A 35 -1.06 -2.87 -12.21
N ILE A 36 -1.29 -2.35 -11.02
CA ILE A 36 -0.30 -2.22 -9.96
C ILE A 36 -0.67 -3.17 -8.82
N THR A 37 0.23 -4.09 -8.50
CA THR A 37 0.06 -5.06 -7.41
C THR A 37 1.06 -4.78 -6.30
N PHE A 38 0.57 -4.69 -5.07
CA PHE A 38 1.36 -4.52 -3.86
C PHE A 38 1.17 -5.71 -2.92
N LYS A 39 2.27 -6.23 -2.36
CA LYS A 39 2.22 -7.15 -1.22
C LYS A 39 2.40 -6.35 0.06
N ILE A 40 1.56 -6.57 1.06
CA ILE A 40 1.59 -5.80 2.31
C ILE A 40 1.35 -6.70 3.52
N TYR A 41 2.10 -6.47 4.59
CA TYR A 41 1.72 -6.86 5.95
C TYR A 41 0.73 -5.81 6.47
N PRO A 42 -0.58 -6.09 6.51
CA PRO A 42 -1.57 -5.08 6.86
C PRO A 42 -1.45 -4.73 8.34
N SER A 43 -1.72 -3.46 8.65
CA SER A 43 -2.08 -3.06 10.01
C SER A 43 -3.60 -3.11 10.18
N LEU A 44 -4.08 -2.85 11.40
CA LEU A 44 -5.51 -2.69 11.66
C LEU A 44 -6.18 -1.61 10.78
N ALA A 45 -5.44 -0.57 10.38
CA ALA A 45 -5.95 0.52 9.54
C ALA A 45 -6.25 0.11 8.08
N LEU A 46 -5.82 -1.09 7.68
CA LEU A 46 -6.16 -1.72 6.40
C LEU A 46 -7.20 -2.83 6.56
N THR A 47 -7.78 -3.03 7.74
CA THR A 47 -8.75 -4.10 8.01
C THR A 47 -10.09 -3.52 8.45
N TYR A 48 -11.13 -4.34 8.41
CA TYR A 48 -12.43 -4.01 8.95
C TYR A 48 -12.94 -5.11 9.88
N SER A 49 -13.87 -4.75 10.77
CA SER A 49 -14.62 -5.69 11.61
C SER A 49 -16.05 -5.20 11.74
N THR A 50 -17.00 -6.05 11.37
CA THR A 50 -18.44 -5.76 11.51
C THR A 50 -18.94 -6.00 12.94
N ASP A 51 -18.19 -6.74 13.76
CA ASP A 51 -18.48 -6.95 15.18
C ASP A 51 -18.09 -5.68 15.99
N PRO A 52 -19.05 -4.91 16.53
CA PRO A 52 -18.76 -3.68 17.25
C PRO A 52 -18.09 -3.91 18.61
N ILE A 53 -18.28 -5.08 19.23
CA ILE A 53 -17.72 -5.43 20.54
C ILE A 53 -16.23 -5.78 20.38
N ARG A 54 -15.89 -6.51 19.32
CA ARG A 54 -14.52 -6.97 19.06
C ARG A 54 -13.70 -6.07 18.14
N ARG A 55 -14.31 -5.05 17.53
CA ARG A 55 -13.62 -4.10 16.65
C ARG A 55 -12.58 -3.28 17.42
N ARG A 56 -11.36 -3.24 16.90
CA ARG A 56 -10.23 -2.52 17.49
C ARG A 56 -10.14 -1.09 16.99
N LYS A 57 -9.45 -0.25 17.77
CA LYS A 57 -9.08 1.11 17.36
C LYS A 57 -8.37 1.05 16.00
N HIS A 58 -8.71 1.99 15.12
CA HIS A 58 -8.22 2.11 13.74
C HIS A 58 -8.76 1.09 12.73
N GLN A 59 -9.53 0.07 13.13
CA GLN A 59 -10.25 -0.75 12.15
C GLN A 59 -11.46 0.00 11.59
N TRP A 60 -11.78 -0.28 10.33
CA TRP A 60 -12.99 0.22 9.69
C TRP A 60 -14.23 -0.53 10.15
N PHE A 61 -15.38 0.13 10.08
CA PHE A 61 -16.67 -0.42 10.52
C PHE A 61 -17.23 -1.44 9.53
N SER A 62 -16.89 -1.29 8.24
CA SER A 62 -17.35 -2.15 7.18
C SER A 62 -16.33 -2.20 6.04
N PHE A 63 -16.48 -3.22 5.17
CA PHE A 63 -15.70 -3.29 3.94
C PHE A 63 -15.92 -2.06 3.05
N GLN A 64 -17.16 -1.56 2.96
CA GLN A 64 -17.49 -0.44 2.09
C GLN A 64 -16.68 0.82 2.43
N GLN A 65 -16.57 1.18 3.71
CA GLN A 65 -15.80 2.36 4.11
C GLN A 65 -14.31 2.19 3.85
N LEU A 66 -13.77 0.99 4.11
CA LEU A 66 -12.40 0.66 3.79
C LEU A 66 -12.16 0.74 2.28
N GLU A 67 -13.05 0.17 1.48
CA GLU A 67 -13.01 0.20 0.03
C GLU A 67 -13.08 1.62 -0.52
N GLU A 68 -13.99 2.46 -0.04
CA GLU A 68 -14.06 3.88 -0.40
C GLU A 68 -12.72 4.58 -0.13
N ARG A 69 -12.10 4.31 1.02
CA ARG A 69 -10.80 4.90 1.34
C ARG A 69 -9.68 4.38 0.44
N LEU A 70 -9.59 3.08 0.21
CA LEU A 70 -8.61 2.48 -0.70
C LEU A 70 -8.80 2.99 -2.11
N ASN A 71 -10.05 3.23 -2.51
CA ASN A 71 -10.38 3.77 -3.82
C ASN A 71 -9.98 5.23 -4.00
N LYS A 72 -10.00 6.00 -2.92
CA LYS A 72 -9.62 7.40 -2.93
C LYS A 72 -8.11 7.60 -3.10
N ILE A 73 -7.28 6.70 -2.58
CA ILE A 73 -5.82 6.89 -2.52
C ILE A 73 -5.18 7.01 -3.91
N PRO A 74 -5.39 6.08 -4.86
CA PRO A 74 -4.83 6.21 -6.21
C PRO A 74 -5.33 7.46 -6.94
N ARG A 75 -6.61 7.83 -6.79
CA ARG A 75 -7.18 9.05 -7.39
C ARG A 75 -6.51 10.31 -6.87
N GLU A 76 -6.35 10.42 -5.56
CA GLU A 76 -5.63 11.55 -4.97
C GLU A 76 -4.17 11.58 -5.48
N VAL A 77 -3.49 10.43 -5.59
CA VAL A 77 -2.11 10.38 -6.11
C VAL A 77 -2.01 10.80 -7.57
N ILE A 78 -2.91 10.34 -8.43
CA ILE A 78 -2.91 10.73 -9.85
C ILE A 78 -3.23 12.22 -10.00
N ASN A 79 -4.16 12.75 -9.20
CA ASN A 79 -4.44 14.18 -9.19
C ASN A 79 -3.23 15.01 -8.66
N ASP A 80 -2.56 14.56 -7.60
CA ASP A 80 -1.33 15.19 -7.09
C ASP A 80 -0.24 15.19 -8.19
N PHE A 81 -0.10 14.07 -8.92
CA PHE A 81 0.84 13.93 -10.03
C PHE A 81 0.51 14.89 -11.19
N ARG A 82 -0.78 15.04 -11.52
CA ARG A 82 -1.27 15.99 -12.53
C ARG A 82 -0.90 17.43 -12.17
N VAL A 83 -1.15 17.84 -10.93
CA VAL A 83 -0.82 19.19 -10.43
C VAL A 83 0.68 19.42 -10.47
N GLN A 84 1.48 18.46 -10.01
CA GLN A 84 2.94 18.55 -10.01
C GLN A 84 3.51 18.74 -11.43
N HIS A 85 2.91 18.13 -12.44
CA HIS A 85 3.35 18.22 -13.84
C HIS A 85 2.60 19.28 -14.65
N ARG A 86 1.84 20.17 -13.98
CA ARG A 86 1.09 21.27 -14.61
C ARG A 86 0.16 20.85 -15.75
N ALA A 87 -0.42 19.66 -15.67
CA ALA A 87 -1.39 19.17 -16.65
C ALA A 87 -2.81 19.67 -16.30
N THR A 88 -3.53 20.23 -17.27
CA THR A 88 -4.93 20.62 -17.06
C THR A 88 -5.82 19.38 -16.87
N PRO A 89 -7.01 19.50 -16.24
CA PRO A 89 -7.93 18.38 -16.09
C PRO A 89 -8.31 17.72 -17.41
N ASP A 90 -8.43 18.51 -18.48
CA ASP A 90 -8.67 17.99 -19.84
C ASP A 90 -7.46 17.25 -20.39
N GLN A 91 -6.24 17.68 -20.02
CA GLN A 91 -5.00 17.09 -20.48
C GLN A 91 -4.66 15.74 -19.84
N ALA A 92 -5.16 15.47 -18.64
CA ALA A 92 -4.98 14.24 -17.91
C ALA A 92 -6.27 13.89 -17.16
N ARG A 93 -7.21 13.21 -17.84
CA ARG A 93 -8.43 12.68 -17.20
C ARG A 93 -8.16 11.28 -16.69
N GLU A 94 -8.41 11.05 -15.41
CA GLU A 94 -8.25 9.73 -14.82
C GLU A 94 -9.51 8.89 -15.01
N LYS A 95 -9.34 7.61 -15.35
CA LYS A 95 -10.35 6.58 -15.16
C LYS A 95 -9.70 5.46 -14.34
N VAL A 96 -9.66 5.67 -13.03
CA VAL A 96 -9.18 4.66 -12.07
C VAL A 96 -10.31 3.66 -11.81
N VAL A 97 -10.13 2.40 -12.20
CA VAL A 97 -11.11 1.32 -11.99
C VAL A 97 -10.48 0.27 -11.09
N ILE A 98 -10.85 0.26 -9.82
CA ILE A 98 -10.18 -0.61 -8.86
C ILE A 98 -10.83 -1.98 -8.92
N VAL A 99 -10.09 -2.96 -9.42
CA VAL A 99 -10.48 -4.36 -9.43
C VAL A 99 -10.19 -4.92 -8.03
N ASN A 100 -11.12 -4.67 -7.11
CA ASN A 100 -10.97 -5.05 -5.71
C ASN A 100 -11.31 -6.53 -5.49
N ARG A 101 -10.32 -7.35 -5.09
CA ARG A 101 -10.49 -8.77 -4.73
C ARG A 101 -10.22 -9.06 -3.24
N LEU A 102 -10.51 -8.10 -2.35
CA LEU A 102 -9.97 -8.11 -0.98
C LEU A 102 -10.96 -8.41 0.16
N ARG A 103 -12.25 -8.62 -0.12
CA ARG A 103 -13.30 -8.69 0.91
C ARG A 103 -12.95 -9.64 2.06
N ASP A 104 -12.61 -10.88 1.75
CA ASP A 104 -12.47 -11.90 2.79
C ASP A 104 -11.13 -11.82 3.55
N ILE A 105 -10.10 -11.23 2.94
CA ILE A 105 -8.76 -11.17 3.53
C ILE A 105 -8.66 -10.04 4.55
N LEU A 106 -9.42 -8.96 4.37
CA LEU A 106 -9.37 -7.76 5.21
C LEU A 106 -10.42 -7.75 6.33
N ASN A 107 -11.31 -8.75 6.39
CA ASN A 107 -12.20 -8.97 7.53
C ASN A 107 -11.44 -9.62 8.69
N VAL A 108 -11.02 -8.81 9.65
CA VAL A 108 -10.12 -9.25 10.72
C VAL A 108 -10.76 -9.02 12.08
N THR A 109 -11.21 -10.10 12.70
CA THR A 109 -11.56 -10.12 14.13
C THR A 109 -10.36 -10.57 14.96
N VAL A 110 -9.90 -9.70 15.86
CA VAL A 110 -8.72 -9.93 16.71
C VAL A 110 -9.14 -10.55 18.04
N ILE A 111 -8.78 -11.82 18.24
CA ILE A 111 -8.94 -12.54 19.51
C ILE A 111 -7.58 -12.55 20.22
N TYR A 112 -7.55 -12.15 21.48
CA TYR A 112 -6.31 -12.11 22.27
C TYR A 112 -5.75 -13.51 22.53
N ASN A 113 -4.43 -13.60 22.63
CA ASN A 113 -3.72 -14.77 23.13
C ASN A 113 -3.52 -14.60 24.63
N GLU A 114 -4.62 -14.67 25.37
CA GLU A 114 -4.59 -14.57 26.83
C GLU A 114 -5.08 -15.90 27.40
N CYS A 115 -4.15 -16.61 28.04
CA CYS A 115 -4.47 -17.69 28.96
C CYS A 115 -4.88 -17.05 30.28
N MET A 116 -6.18 -17.03 30.59
CA MET A 116 -6.62 -16.70 31.94
C MET A 116 -6.30 -17.89 32.87
N SER A 117 -5.87 -17.58 34.09
CA SER A 117 -5.16 -18.44 35.06
C SER A 117 -5.77 -19.82 35.35
N ASP A 118 -4.88 -20.77 35.68
CA ASP A 118 -5.07 -22.12 36.27
C ASP A 118 -6.47 -22.71 36.22
N CYS A 119 -6.87 -23.03 34.99
CA CYS A 119 -7.79 -24.12 34.77
C CYS A 119 -6.93 -25.38 34.64
N ASP A 120 -6.98 -26.31 35.61
CA ASP A 120 -6.34 -27.64 35.58
C ASP A 120 -6.81 -28.54 34.40
N PHE A 121 -7.28 -27.93 33.31
CA PHE A 121 -7.80 -28.57 32.12
C PHE A 121 -7.38 -27.84 30.86
N LYS A 122 -7.19 -28.63 29.80
CA LYS A 122 -6.85 -28.16 28.46
C LYS A 122 -8.03 -27.39 27.85
N GLN A 123 -7.84 -26.13 27.47
CA GLN A 123 -8.89 -25.29 26.88
C GLN A 123 -8.44 -24.64 25.56
N SER A 124 -9.28 -24.72 24.52
CA SER A 124 -9.11 -23.88 23.31
C SER A 124 -9.56 -22.45 23.64
N ILE A 125 -8.61 -21.50 23.60
CA ILE A 125 -8.88 -20.08 23.93
C ILE A 125 -9.13 -19.24 22.68
N ALA A 126 -8.68 -19.72 21.51
CA ALA A 126 -8.94 -19.07 20.24
C ALA A 126 -8.94 -20.11 19.11
N PRO A 127 -9.99 -20.18 18.29
CA PRO A 127 -10.07 -21.18 17.24
C PRO A 127 -9.14 -20.87 16.05
N ALA A 128 -8.80 -21.90 15.29
CA ALA A 128 -8.11 -21.81 14.02
C ALA A 128 -8.80 -20.82 13.07
N GLY A 129 -8.02 -20.16 12.22
CA GLY A 129 -8.53 -19.18 11.26
C GLY A 129 -8.79 -17.79 11.84
N THR A 130 -8.81 -17.62 13.16
CA THR A 130 -8.91 -16.29 13.80
C THR A 130 -7.58 -15.54 13.76
N HIS A 131 -7.63 -14.24 14.06
CA HIS A 131 -6.47 -13.37 13.99
C HIS A 131 -6.03 -12.89 15.37
N PHE A 132 -4.74 -12.58 15.50
CA PHE A 132 -4.18 -11.90 16.66
C PHE A 132 -3.04 -10.97 16.25
N ILE A 133 -2.66 -10.10 17.18
CA ILE A 133 -1.50 -9.22 17.03
C ILE A 133 -0.39 -9.82 17.89
N ASN A 134 0.75 -10.13 17.29
CA ASN A 134 1.89 -10.66 18.03
C ASN A 134 2.64 -9.53 18.78
N ARG A 135 3.66 -9.90 19.55
CA ARG A 135 4.45 -8.94 20.35
C ARG A 135 5.13 -7.86 19.49
N GLU A 136 5.44 -8.14 18.23
CA GLU A 136 5.97 -7.13 17.29
C GLU A 136 4.91 -6.24 16.64
N GLY A 137 3.64 -6.33 17.06
CA GLY A 137 2.55 -5.52 16.52
C GLY A 137 2.04 -5.97 15.15
N ARG A 138 2.39 -7.17 14.69
CA ARG A 138 2.00 -7.71 13.37
C ARG A 138 0.77 -8.61 13.47
N LEU A 139 -0.13 -8.46 12.51
CA LEU A 139 -1.29 -9.35 12.36
C LEU A 139 -0.86 -10.75 11.91
N ARG A 140 -1.34 -11.75 12.64
CA ARG A 140 -1.14 -13.17 12.32
C ARG A 140 -2.47 -13.89 12.25
N LYS A 141 -2.54 -14.91 11.40
CA LYS A 141 -3.68 -15.82 11.30
C LYS A 141 -3.30 -17.15 11.93
N ARG A 142 -4.15 -17.64 12.84
CA ARG A 142 -3.99 -18.95 13.48
C ARG A 142 -4.22 -20.07 12.46
N LEU A 143 -3.31 -21.04 12.43
CA LEU A 143 -3.41 -22.24 11.60
C LEU A 143 -4.08 -23.39 12.34
N VAL A 144 -3.93 -23.41 13.66
CA VAL A 144 -4.55 -24.37 14.57
C VAL A 144 -5.18 -23.60 15.72
N ASP A 145 -6.06 -24.26 16.47
CA ASP A 145 -6.58 -23.73 17.72
C ASP A 145 -5.44 -23.39 18.67
N THR A 146 -5.50 -22.20 19.28
CA THR A 146 -4.62 -21.85 20.39
C THR A 146 -5.14 -22.52 21.64
N VAL A 147 -4.34 -23.40 22.24
CA VAL A 147 -4.73 -24.17 23.41
C VAL A 147 -3.89 -23.77 24.62
N CYS A 148 -4.59 -23.56 25.73
CA CYS A 148 -4.03 -23.31 27.04
C CYS A 148 -4.07 -24.55 27.92
N LEU A 149 -3.07 -24.73 28.77
CA LEU A 149 -3.05 -25.68 29.89
C LEU A 149 -2.32 -25.01 31.06
N ASN A 150 -2.95 -24.94 32.24
CA ASN A 150 -2.36 -24.37 33.46
C ASN A 150 -1.75 -22.97 33.25
N GLY A 151 -2.50 -22.10 32.59
CA GLY A 151 -2.05 -20.73 32.30
C GLY A 151 -1.00 -20.60 31.18
N GLU A 152 -0.54 -21.71 30.58
CA GLU A 152 0.46 -21.71 29.51
C GLU A 152 -0.12 -22.11 28.15
N ILE A 153 0.32 -21.41 27.10
CA ILE A 153 -0.05 -21.77 25.72
C ILE A 153 0.81 -22.97 25.28
N ILE A 154 0.20 -24.15 25.21
CA ILE A 154 0.86 -25.40 24.82
C ILE A 154 0.75 -25.71 23.33
N GLN A 155 -0.17 -25.06 22.62
CA GLN A 155 -0.36 -25.23 21.19
C GLN A 155 -0.63 -23.88 20.56
N GLU A 156 0.29 -23.44 19.70
CA GLU A 156 0.11 -22.27 18.86
C GLU A 156 0.86 -22.47 17.55
N GLN A 157 0.13 -22.39 16.43
CA GLN A 157 0.74 -22.24 15.11
C GLN A 157 0.05 -21.12 14.36
N SER A 158 0.84 -20.23 13.79
CA SER A 158 0.31 -19.06 13.10
C SER A 158 1.21 -18.62 11.96
N ARG A 159 0.61 -18.02 10.94
CA ARG A 159 1.33 -17.41 9.81
C ARG A 159 1.12 -15.90 9.78
N PRO A 160 2.09 -15.12 9.26
CA PRO A 160 1.87 -13.71 9.03
C PRO A 160 0.73 -13.51 8.03
N LEU A 161 -0.12 -12.51 8.27
CA LEU A 161 -1.13 -12.12 7.30
C LEU A 161 -0.47 -11.27 6.21
N VAL A 162 -0.53 -11.72 4.96
CA VAL A 162 -0.06 -10.99 3.79
C VAL A 162 -1.23 -10.76 2.86
N VAL A 163 -1.35 -9.53 2.36
CA VAL A 163 -2.44 -9.12 1.46
C VAL A 163 -1.86 -8.62 0.15
N GLU A 164 -2.52 -8.96 -0.95
CA GLU A 164 -2.20 -8.44 -2.28
C GLU A 164 -3.20 -7.36 -2.68
N LEU A 165 -2.80 -6.08 -2.59
CA LEU A 165 -3.62 -4.97 -3.08
C LEU A 165 -3.38 -4.80 -4.57
N VAL A 166 -4.44 -4.92 -5.36
CA VAL A 166 -4.39 -4.80 -6.83
C VAL A 166 -5.21 -3.59 -7.27
N TYR A 167 -4.60 -2.71 -8.05
CA TYR A 167 -5.25 -1.54 -8.63
C TYR A 167 -5.10 -1.56 -10.14
N ASP A 168 -6.21 -1.49 -10.87
CA ASP A 168 -6.21 -1.22 -12.31
C ASP A 168 -6.46 0.28 -12.52
N ILE A 169 -5.46 0.97 -13.08
CA ILE A 169 -5.47 2.43 -13.18
C ILE A 169 -5.39 2.78 -14.65
N SER A 170 -6.35 3.57 -15.14
CA SER A 170 -6.29 4.16 -16.47
C SER A 170 -6.11 5.66 -16.38
N VAL A 171 -5.25 6.18 -17.25
CA VAL A 171 -4.94 7.60 -17.39
C VAL A 171 -5.15 7.99 -18.84
N ALA A 172 -6.05 8.92 -19.10
CA ALA A 172 -6.24 9.50 -20.43
C ALA A 172 -5.39 10.75 -20.53
N ILE A 173 -4.35 10.71 -21.38
CA ILE A 173 -3.55 11.89 -21.70
C ILE A 173 -4.00 12.45 -23.04
N THR A 174 -4.22 13.76 -23.11
CA THR A 174 -4.44 14.47 -24.39
C THR A 174 -3.26 14.35 -25.34
N GLY A 175 -3.55 14.47 -26.64
CA GLY A 175 -2.54 14.42 -27.70
C GLY A 175 -1.96 13.02 -27.93
N GLY A 176 -2.69 11.96 -27.56
CA GLY A 176 -2.30 10.57 -27.86
C GLY A 176 -1.03 10.09 -27.13
N ARG A 177 -0.62 10.79 -26.08
CA ARG A 177 0.56 10.43 -25.28
C ARG A 177 0.28 9.19 -24.45
N THR A 178 1.33 8.42 -24.20
CA THR A 178 1.26 7.17 -23.42
C THR A 178 2.12 7.30 -22.17
N PHE A 179 1.60 6.91 -21.00
CA PHE A 179 2.41 6.79 -19.79
C PHE A 179 3.55 5.79 -20.02
N CYS A 180 4.74 6.13 -19.52
CA CYS A 180 5.90 5.26 -19.54
C CYS A 180 6.10 4.56 -18.19
N GLN A 181 6.97 3.54 -18.17
CA GLN A 181 7.24 2.77 -16.96
C GLN A 181 7.72 3.64 -15.78
N VAL A 182 8.52 4.67 -16.04
CA VAL A 182 9.04 5.56 -15.00
C VAL A 182 7.92 6.33 -14.31
N HIS A 183 6.94 6.83 -15.07
CA HIS A 183 5.78 7.52 -14.49
C HIS A 183 4.90 6.56 -13.69
N TRP A 184 4.68 5.32 -14.18
CA TRP A 184 3.97 4.30 -13.43
C TRP A 184 4.67 3.92 -12.12
N ASN A 185 6.00 3.81 -12.12
CA ASN A 185 6.78 3.62 -10.90
C ASN A 185 6.59 4.81 -9.93
N GLY A 186 6.55 6.05 -10.45
CA GLY A 186 6.26 7.25 -9.66
C GLY A 186 4.88 7.18 -8.98
N VAL A 187 3.84 6.80 -9.73
CA VAL A 187 2.49 6.60 -9.20
C VAL A 187 2.47 5.50 -8.13
N ALA A 188 3.07 4.34 -8.41
CA ALA A 188 3.09 3.21 -7.47
C ALA A 188 3.80 3.59 -6.16
N ASN A 189 4.94 4.28 -6.25
CA ASN A 189 5.69 4.76 -5.09
C ASN A 189 4.89 5.78 -4.27
N ALA A 190 4.17 6.69 -4.94
CA ALA A 190 3.34 7.68 -4.26
C ALA A 190 2.14 7.04 -3.54
N ILE A 191 1.49 6.03 -4.15
CA ILE A 191 0.45 5.22 -3.50
C ILE A 191 1.03 4.54 -2.25
N GLN A 192 2.16 3.85 -2.38
CA GLN A 192 2.82 3.17 -1.26
C GLN A 192 3.13 4.15 -0.11
N ARG A 193 3.77 5.28 -0.40
CA ARG A 193 4.08 6.31 0.62
C ARG A 193 2.82 6.84 1.33
N LYS A 194 1.73 7.06 0.57
CA LYS A 194 0.46 7.55 1.13
C LYS A 194 -0.22 6.50 2.02
N MET A 195 -0.08 5.23 1.67
CA MET A 195 -0.55 4.10 2.48
C MET A 195 0.27 3.97 3.78
N GLU A 196 1.60 4.02 3.69
CA GLU A 196 2.53 3.97 4.82
C GLU A 196 2.34 5.16 5.79
N LYS A 197 2.18 6.39 5.26
CA LYS A 197 1.90 7.59 6.08
C LYS A 197 0.59 7.47 6.87
N GLY A 198 -0.40 6.74 6.35
CA GLY A 198 -1.63 6.44 7.08
C GLY A 198 -1.55 5.19 7.93
N SER A 199 -0.35 4.68 8.20
CA SER A 199 -0.06 3.50 9.02
C SER A 199 -0.82 2.26 8.58
N ARG A 200 -1.06 2.06 7.28
CA ARG A 200 -1.90 0.95 6.74
C ARG A 200 -1.18 -0.39 6.67
N GLY A 201 0.12 -0.41 6.88
CA GLY A 201 0.91 -1.64 6.87
C GLY A 201 2.33 -1.41 6.36
N THR A 202 3.07 -2.50 6.28
CA THR A 202 4.45 -2.52 5.75
C THR A 202 4.46 -3.25 4.42
N PHE A 203 4.91 -2.57 3.37
CA PHE A 203 4.99 -3.13 2.02
C PHE A 203 6.15 -4.12 1.90
N ILE A 204 5.93 -5.17 1.11
CA ILE A 204 6.86 -6.28 0.90
C ILE A 204 7.43 -6.16 -0.51
N GLY A 205 8.70 -5.77 -0.60
CA GLY A 205 9.38 -5.58 -1.89
C GLY A 205 8.83 -4.40 -2.69
N LYS A 206 9.10 -4.43 -4.00
CA LYS A 206 8.65 -3.38 -4.93
C LYS A 206 7.28 -3.74 -5.53
N PRO A 207 6.44 -2.76 -5.86
CA PRO A 207 5.20 -3.00 -6.59
C PRO A 207 5.48 -3.63 -7.95
N VAL A 208 4.58 -4.53 -8.37
CA VAL A 208 4.60 -5.13 -9.71
C VAL A 208 3.66 -4.34 -10.60
N ILE A 209 4.16 -3.89 -11.75
CA ILE A 209 3.40 -3.07 -12.71
C ILE A 209 3.32 -3.85 -14.02
N THR A 210 2.10 -4.08 -14.50
CA THR A 210 1.84 -4.84 -15.73
C THR A 210 0.86 -4.08 -16.63
N LYS A 211 0.94 -4.34 -17.94
CA LYS A 211 -0.07 -3.87 -18.88
C LYS A 211 -1.32 -4.75 -18.73
N VAL A 212 -2.48 -4.13 -18.88
CA VAL A 212 -3.79 -4.82 -18.90
C VAL A 212 -4.39 -4.69 -20.28
#